data_AF-A0A8H9Z9R6-F1
#
_entry.id   AF-A0A8H9Z9R6-F1
#
_cell.length_a   1.000
_cell.length_b   1.000
_cell.length_c   1.000
_cell.angle_alpha   90.00
_cell.angle_beta   90.00
_cell.angle_gamma   90.00
#
_symmetry.space_group_name_H-M   'P 1'
#
loop_
_entity.id
_entity.type
_entity.pdbx_description
1 polymer ?
#
loop_
_entity_poly.entity_id
_entity_poly.type
_entity_poly.pdbx_seq_one_letter_code
_entity_poly.pdbx_strand_id
1 'polypeptide(L)'
;MATDRYNFIYTELVTDDVDFLGMISYALYKRQKIEFIQGWRDRLGEDPQEADFRHFQEVSNSRFQLEVYRSQAGKLAEDFLNTTLEGRAQELERRLAEQATEELRRHKPSYWTGVSQGVVASVISVLLLGLLVMFTWSLNQGPRQVIEQVFNVRIIDLHTALDDEPINAGM
;
A
#
# COMPACT_ATOMS: atom_id res chain seq x y z
N MET A 1 31.88 14.67 -57.58
CA MET A 1 30.58 14.64 -56.89
C MET A 1 30.89 14.65 -55.40
N ALA A 2 30.58 15.73 -54.70
CA ALA A 2 30.87 15.93 -53.28
C ALA A 2 29.70 15.40 -52.45
N THR A 3 29.62 14.08 -52.31
CA THR A 3 28.63 13.42 -51.47
C THR A 3 29.09 13.47 -50.00
N ASP A 4 28.32 14.21 -49.19
CA ASP A 4 27.97 13.84 -47.83
C ASP A 4 29.08 13.61 -46.79
N ARG A 5 29.96 14.61 -46.61
CA ARG A 5 30.78 14.71 -45.40
C ARG A 5 29.95 14.93 -44.11
N TYR A 6 28.64 15.18 -44.24
CA TYR A 6 27.74 15.54 -43.14
C TYR A 6 27.29 14.37 -42.26
N ASN A 7 27.44 13.11 -42.71
CA ASN A 7 26.89 11.95 -42.00
C ASN A 7 27.93 11.01 -41.36
N PHE A 8 29.23 11.29 -41.51
CA PHE A 8 30.29 10.40 -41.02
C PHE A 8 30.22 10.15 -39.51
N ILE A 9 30.00 11.19 -38.71
CA ILE A 9 29.98 11.07 -37.25
C ILE A 9 28.73 10.39 -36.70
N TYR A 10 27.62 10.46 -37.42
CA TYR A 10 26.46 9.69 -37.02
C TYR A 10 26.77 8.20 -37.11
N THR A 11 27.36 7.73 -38.21
CA THR A 11 27.71 6.32 -38.41
C THR A 11 28.83 5.83 -37.49
N GLU A 12 29.73 6.71 -37.03
CA GLU A 12 30.75 6.36 -36.03
C GLU A 12 30.17 6.20 -34.60
N LEU A 13 29.07 6.91 -34.29
CA LEU A 13 28.44 6.88 -32.97
C LEU A 13 27.23 5.94 -32.89
N VAL A 14 26.50 5.75 -33.98
CA VAL A 14 25.26 4.98 -34.05
C VAL A 14 25.48 3.77 -34.94
N THR A 15 25.47 2.60 -34.30
CA THR A 15 25.84 1.34 -34.95
C THR A 15 24.66 0.67 -35.67
N ASP A 16 23.44 0.90 -35.17
CA ASP A 16 22.20 0.36 -35.72
C ASP A 16 21.00 1.27 -35.35
N ASP A 17 19.83 1.01 -35.95
CA ASP A 17 18.60 1.80 -35.75
C ASP A 17 17.99 1.66 -34.34
N VAL A 18 18.51 0.75 -33.51
CA VAL A 18 18.06 0.52 -32.13
C VAL A 18 19.12 0.91 -31.10
N ASP A 19 20.25 1.48 -31.53
CA ASP A 19 21.38 1.89 -30.71
C ASP A 19 21.08 3.18 -29.97
N PHE A 20 20.23 3.08 -28.96
CA PHE A 20 19.78 4.20 -28.14
C PHE A 20 20.94 4.96 -27.49
N LEU A 21 21.96 4.24 -27.00
CA LEU A 21 23.16 4.87 -26.44
C LEU A 21 23.93 5.63 -27.51
N GLY A 22 24.05 5.08 -28.71
CA GLY A 22 24.60 5.78 -29.87
C GLY A 22 23.82 7.05 -30.20
N MET A 23 22.48 6.99 -30.21
CA MET A 23 21.64 8.17 -30.47
C MET A 23 21.83 9.26 -29.42
N ILE A 24 21.89 8.91 -28.13
CA ILE A 24 22.22 9.86 -27.06
C ILE A 24 23.63 10.41 -27.26
N SER A 25 24.60 9.56 -27.60
CA SER A 25 25.99 9.98 -27.86
C SER A 25 26.06 11.00 -28.99
N TYR A 26 25.30 10.80 -30.06
CA TYR A 26 25.18 11.76 -31.16
C TYR A 26 24.53 13.08 -30.71
N ALA A 27 23.50 13.03 -29.87
CA ALA A 27 22.91 14.22 -29.29
C ALA A 27 23.92 15.01 -28.42
N LEU A 28 24.76 14.32 -27.65
CA LEU A 28 25.85 14.93 -26.87
C LEU A 28 26.90 15.60 -27.78
N TYR A 29 27.31 14.94 -28.86
CA TYR A 29 28.18 15.53 -29.87
C TYR A 29 27.58 16.82 -30.45
N LYS A 30 26.29 16.79 -30.83
CA LYS A 30 25.60 17.98 -31.37
C LYS A 30 25.51 19.10 -30.35
N ARG A 31 25.27 18.79 -29.08
CA ARG A 31 25.29 19.76 -27.98
C ARG A 31 26.64 20.45 -27.89
N GLN A 32 27.75 19.68 -27.89
CA GLN A 32 29.09 20.27 -27.85
C GLN A 32 29.38 21.14 -29.08
N LYS A 33 28.91 20.75 -30.27
CA LYS A 33 29.05 21.57 -31.49
C LYS A 33 28.31 22.91 -31.33
N ILE A 34 27.13 22.92 -30.73
CA ILE A 34 26.38 24.15 -30.44
C ILE A 34 27.15 25.02 -29.44
N GLU A 35 27.65 24.45 -28.35
CA GLU A 35 28.46 25.15 -27.34
C GLU A 35 29.73 25.77 -27.96
N PHE A 36 30.38 25.05 -28.88
CA PHE A 36 31.54 25.58 -29.61
C PHE A 36 31.17 26.80 -30.45
N ILE A 37 30.07 26.75 -31.20
CA ILE A 37 29.59 27.87 -32.04
C ILE A 37 29.21 29.07 -31.17
N GLN A 38 28.49 28.84 -30.09
CA GLN A 38 28.09 29.90 -29.15
C GLN A 38 29.32 30.56 -28.53
N GLY A 39 30.24 29.76 -27.97
CA GLY A 39 31.46 30.29 -27.38
C GLY A 39 32.36 31.02 -28.40
N TRP A 40 32.32 30.63 -29.68
CA TRP A 40 33.01 31.36 -30.73
C TRP A 40 32.39 32.73 -30.98
N ARG A 41 31.06 32.78 -31.15
CA ARG A 41 30.31 34.01 -31.34
C ARG A 41 30.50 34.98 -30.18
N ASP A 42 30.51 34.48 -28.96
CA ASP A 42 30.71 35.30 -27.76
C ASP A 42 32.09 35.95 -27.70
N ARG A 43 33.12 35.32 -28.27
CA ARG A 43 34.50 35.84 -28.29
C ARG A 43 34.80 36.78 -29.45
N LEU A 44 34.25 36.49 -30.63
CA LEU A 44 34.64 37.13 -31.89
C LEU A 44 33.52 37.96 -32.53
N GLY A 45 32.29 37.86 -32.04
CA GLY A 45 31.12 38.59 -32.56
C GLY A 45 30.56 38.06 -33.88
N GLU A 46 31.14 36.99 -34.43
CA GLU A 46 30.79 36.40 -35.72
C GLU A 46 30.67 34.87 -35.61
N ASP A 47 30.04 34.24 -36.61
CA ASP A 47 29.93 32.78 -36.67
C ASP A 47 31.23 32.14 -37.22
N PRO A 48 31.64 30.97 -36.71
CA PRO A 48 32.84 30.27 -37.20
C PRO A 48 32.68 29.84 -38.65
N GLN A 49 33.75 29.97 -39.44
CA GLN A 49 33.80 29.48 -40.81
C GLN A 49 34.13 27.99 -40.87
N GLU A 50 33.90 27.35 -42.02
CA GLU A 50 34.17 25.91 -42.22
C GLU A 50 35.63 25.53 -41.87
N ALA A 51 36.58 26.45 -42.10
CA ALA A 51 37.98 26.27 -41.75
C ALA A 51 38.22 26.16 -40.24
N ASP A 52 37.44 26.87 -39.43
CA ASP A 52 37.54 26.94 -37.97
C ASP A 52 36.98 25.67 -37.31
N PHE A 53 36.05 24.99 -37.99
CA PHE A 53 35.53 23.70 -37.54
C PHE A 53 36.53 22.56 -37.66
N ARG A 54 37.65 22.71 -38.40
CA ARG A 54 38.63 21.62 -38.53
C ARG A 54 39.20 21.20 -37.19
N HIS A 55 39.58 22.18 -36.37
CA HIS A 55 40.12 21.89 -35.04
C HIS A 55 39.07 21.22 -34.15
N PHE A 56 37.83 21.71 -34.18
CA PHE A 56 36.72 21.07 -33.48
C PHE A 56 36.54 19.62 -33.94
N GLN A 57 36.48 19.39 -35.25
CA GLN A 57 36.29 18.06 -35.85
C GLN A 57 37.42 17.10 -35.49
N GLU A 58 38.69 17.54 -35.50
CA GLU A 58 39.83 16.70 -35.11
C GLU A 58 39.73 16.21 -33.66
N VAL A 59 39.33 17.11 -32.74
CA VAL A 59 39.16 16.77 -31.33
C VAL A 59 37.89 15.95 -31.10
N SER A 60 36.75 16.41 -31.62
CA SER A 60 35.42 15.82 -31.41
C SER A 60 35.28 14.43 -32.03
N ASN A 61 35.99 14.19 -33.14
CA ASN A 61 35.92 12.93 -33.88
C ASN A 61 37.08 12.01 -33.54
N SER A 62 37.93 12.38 -32.56
CA SER A 62 38.97 11.50 -32.05
C SER A 62 38.34 10.28 -31.35
N ARG A 63 38.98 9.10 -31.46
CA ARG A 63 38.47 7.87 -30.83
C ARG A 63 38.17 8.04 -29.35
N PHE A 64 39.07 8.71 -28.64
CA PHE A 64 38.88 9.02 -27.22
C PHE A 64 37.60 9.82 -26.97
N GLN A 65 37.35 10.87 -27.76
CA GLN A 65 36.18 11.71 -27.57
C GLN A 65 34.88 10.98 -27.93
N LEU A 66 34.90 10.10 -28.95
CA LEU A 66 33.78 9.22 -29.26
C LEU A 66 33.44 8.28 -28.10
N GLU A 67 34.45 7.67 -27.48
CA GLU A 67 34.28 6.85 -26.27
C GLU A 67 33.74 7.66 -25.10
N VAL A 68 34.18 8.91 -24.92
CA VAL A 68 33.66 9.81 -23.90
C VAL A 68 32.16 10.09 -24.13
N TYR A 69 31.72 10.35 -25.36
CA TYR A 69 30.29 10.53 -25.63
C TYR A 69 29.49 9.27 -25.30
N ARG A 70 29.99 8.08 -25.66
CA ARG A 70 29.33 6.81 -25.32
C ARG A 70 29.26 6.57 -23.82
N SER A 71 30.34 6.87 -23.09
CA SER A 71 30.36 6.75 -21.63
C SER A 71 29.38 7.71 -20.96
N GLN A 72 29.32 8.97 -21.42
CA GLN A 72 28.37 9.96 -20.93
C GLN A 72 26.92 9.57 -21.24
N ALA A 73 26.66 9.05 -22.43
CA ALA A 73 25.34 8.54 -22.81
C ALA A 73 24.91 7.38 -21.90
N GLY A 74 25.83 6.46 -21.61
CA GLY A 74 25.59 5.35 -20.66
C GLY A 74 25.20 5.85 -19.27
N LYS A 75 25.98 6.80 -18.72
CA LYS A 75 25.66 7.40 -17.42
C LYS A 75 24.31 8.10 -17.41
N LEU A 76 24.00 8.89 -18.45
CA LEU A 76 22.73 9.60 -18.52
C LEU A 76 21.53 8.63 -18.57
N ALA A 77 21.66 7.53 -19.31
CA ALA A 77 20.64 6.50 -19.37
C ALA A 77 20.48 5.78 -18.03
N GLU A 78 21.59 5.45 -17.36
CA GLU A 78 21.60 4.86 -16.02
C GLU A 78 20.95 5.78 -14.99
N ASP A 79 21.33 7.06 -14.95
CA ASP A 79 20.77 8.06 -14.04
C ASP A 79 19.25 8.22 -14.27
N PHE A 80 18.82 8.24 -15.53
CA PHE A 80 17.40 8.32 -15.88
C PHE A 80 16.64 7.07 -15.42
N LEU A 81 17.20 5.88 -15.62
CA LEU A 81 16.61 4.63 -15.16
C LEU A 81 16.52 4.59 -13.63
N ASN A 82 17.60 4.93 -12.93
CA ASN A 82 17.62 4.96 -11.47
C ASN A 82 16.57 5.94 -10.93
N THR A 83 16.53 7.17 -11.46
CA THR A 83 15.55 8.18 -11.03
C THR A 83 14.11 7.73 -11.28
N THR A 84 13.85 7.07 -12.41
CA THR A 84 12.50 6.64 -12.78
C THR A 84 12.06 5.37 -12.03
N LEU A 85 12.99 4.44 -11.81
CA LEU A 85 12.72 3.14 -11.20
C LEU A 85 12.70 3.20 -9.68
N GLU A 86 13.54 4.00 -9.05
CA GLU A 86 13.63 4.07 -7.59
C GLU A 86 12.31 4.53 -6.97
N GLY A 87 11.68 5.56 -7.55
CA GLY A 87 10.33 6.00 -7.13
C GLY A 87 9.22 4.99 -7.46
N ARG A 88 9.35 4.25 -8.57
CA ARG A 88 8.35 3.25 -8.99
C ARG A 88 8.43 1.97 -8.14
N ALA A 89 9.62 1.56 -7.72
CA ALA A 89 9.83 0.37 -6.91
C ALA A 89 9.18 0.52 -5.53
N GLN A 90 9.44 1.65 -4.84
CA GLN A 90 8.82 1.93 -3.54
C GLN A 90 7.29 2.04 -3.63
N GLU A 91 6.77 2.70 -4.66
CA GLU A 91 5.33 2.81 -4.89
C GLU A 91 4.69 1.45 -5.17
N LEU A 92 5.37 0.57 -5.92
CA LEU A 92 4.89 -0.77 -6.20
C LEU A 92 4.89 -1.65 -4.93
N GLU A 93 5.96 -1.61 -4.14
CA GLU A 93 6.04 -2.32 -2.86
C GLU A 93 4.93 -1.86 -1.91
N ARG A 94 4.67 -0.54 -1.83
CA ARG A 94 3.60 0.01 -0.98
C ARG A 94 2.23 -0.49 -1.42
N ARG A 95 1.94 -0.48 -2.72
CA ARG A 95 0.67 -1.01 -3.25
C ARG A 95 0.48 -2.48 -2.96
N LEU A 96 1.53 -3.30 -3.12
CA LEU A 96 1.46 -4.72 -2.81
C LEU A 96 1.23 -4.97 -1.32
N ALA A 97 1.89 -4.21 -0.44
CA ALA A 97 1.65 -4.28 0.99
C ALA A 97 0.22 -3.86 1.36
N GLU A 98 -0.28 -2.76 0.81
CA GLU A 98 -1.66 -2.30 1.01
C GLU A 98 -2.67 -3.36 0.54
N GLN A 99 -2.52 -3.91 -0.67
CA GLN A 99 -3.38 -4.97 -1.19
C GLN A 99 -3.37 -6.22 -0.32
N ALA A 100 -2.19 -6.69 0.12
CA ALA A 100 -2.09 -7.83 1.02
C ALA A 100 -2.84 -7.56 2.34
N THR A 101 -2.67 -6.38 2.93
CA THR A 101 -3.39 -6.03 4.17
C THR A 101 -4.90 -5.92 3.97
N GLU A 102 -5.35 -5.47 2.80
CA GLU A 102 -6.76 -5.30 2.49
C GLU A 102 -7.44 -6.65 2.20
N GLU A 103 -6.77 -7.57 1.53
CA GLU A 103 -7.24 -8.96 1.37
C GLU A 103 -7.33 -9.69 2.72
N LEU A 104 -6.32 -9.52 3.59
CA LEU A 104 -6.36 -10.05 4.96
C LEU A 104 -7.51 -9.43 5.77
N ARG A 105 -7.80 -8.14 5.59
CA ARG A 105 -8.93 -7.46 6.26
C ARG A 105 -10.27 -7.94 5.74
N ARG A 106 -10.42 -8.18 4.43
CA ARG A 106 -11.65 -8.71 3.83
C ARG A 106 -11.98 -10.13 4.29
N HIS A 107 -10.96 -10.96 4.54
CA HIS A 107 -11.13 -12.36 4.91
C HIS A 107 -11.06 -12.64 6.41
N LYS A 108 -10.80 -11.64 7.26
CA LYS A 108 -10.93 -11.80 8.71
C LYS A 108 -12.42 -11.75 9.08
N PRO A 109 -13.06 -12.87 9.47
CA PRO A 109 -14.34 -12.78 10.16
C PRO A 109 -14.11 -11.95 11.43
N SER A 110 -15.07 -11.08 11.74
CA SER A 110 -15.01 -10.22 12.93
C SER A 110 -14.75 -11.10 14.15
N TYR A 111 -13.54 -11.05 14.72
CA TYR A 111 -13.16 -11.86 15.90
C TYR A 111 -14.18 -11.74 17.05
N TRP A 112 -14.85 -10.59 17.11
CA TRP A 112 -15.90 -10.28 18.06
C TRP A 112 -17.15 -11.13 17.93
N THR A 113 -17.51 -11.62 16.73
CA THR A 113 -18.67 -12.49 16.57
C THR A 113 -18.44 -13.84 17.27
N GLY A 114 -17.26 -14.44 17.09
CA GLY A 114 -16.89 -15.69 17.76
C GLY A 114 -16.83 -15.56 19.29
N VAL A 115 -16.27 -14.46 19.80
CA VAL A 115 -16.25 -14.18 21.25
C VAL A 115 -17.67 -14.02 21.81
N SER A 116 -18.54 -13.28 21.11
CA SER A 116 -19.93 -13.07 21.55
C SER A 116 -20.75 -14.35 21.60
N GLN A 117 -20.55 -15.25 20.62
CA GLN A 117 -21.21 -16.55 20.58
C GLN A 117 -20.82 -17.41 21.79
N GLY A 118 -19.53 -17.44 22.13
CA GLY A 118 -19.02 -18.17 23.30
C GLY A 118 -19.58 -17.65 24.63
N VAL A 119 -19.66 -16.32 24.79
CA VAL A 119 -20.26 -15.69 25.98
C VAL A 119 -21.74 -16.04 26.11
N VAL A 120 -22.52 -15.91 25.03
CA VAL A 120 -23.97 -16.22 25.05
C VAL A 120 -24.21 -17.71 25.34
N ALA A 121 -23.45 -18.60 24.70
CA ALA A 121 -23.54 -20.05 24.96
C ALA A 121 -23.23 -20.39 26.43
N SER A 122 -22.24 -19.73 27.01
CA SER A 122 -21.86 -19.93 28.42
C SER A 122 -22.96 -19.47 29.38
N VAL A 123 -23.56 -18.31 29.12
CA VAL A 123 -24.68 -17.79 29.92
C VAL A 123 -25.88 -18.74 29.85
N ILE A 124 -26.24 -19.22 28.64
CA ILE A 124 -27.32 -20.18 28.46
C ILE A 124 -27.03 -21.50 29.19
N SER A 125 -25.80 -22.00 29.11
CA SER A 125 -25.40 -23.24 29.79
C SER A 125 -25.56 -23.14 31.31
N VAL A 126 -25.10 -22.04 31.91
CA VAL A 126 -25.26 -21.79 33.35
C VAL A 126 -26.74 -21.69 33.74
N LEU A 127 -27.56 -21.01 32.94
CA LEU A 127 -29.00 -20.90 33.18
C LEU A 127 -29.71 -22.27 33.12
N LEU A 128 -29.38 -23.09 32.12
CA LEU A 128 -29.93 -24.43 31.98
C LEU A 128 -29.52 -25.33 33.15
N LEU A 129 -28.27 -25.27 33.59
CA LEU A 129 -27.80 -26.00 34.77
C LEU A 129 -28.56 -25.57 36.03
N GLY A 130 -28.72 -24.26 36.22
CA GLY A 130 -29.47 -23.70 37.35
C GLY A 130 -30.93 -24.16 37.37
N LEU A 131 -31.60 -24.13 36.21
CA LEU A 131 -32.97 -24.64 36.06
C LEU A 131 -33.06 -26.13 36.35
N LEU A 132 -32.10 -26.92 35.88
CA LEU A 132 -32.07 -28.37 36.11
C LEU A 132 -31.90 -28.71 37.60
N VAL A 133 -31.00 -27.99 38.29
CA VAL A 133 -30.82 -28.14 39.75
C VAL A 133 -32.09 -27.72 40.48
N MET A 134 -32.66 -26.56 40.14
CA MET A 134 -33.92 -26.08 40.74
C MET A 134 -35.05 -27.09 40.53
N PHE A 135 -35.19 -27.64 39.33
CA PHE A 135 -36.22 -28.63 39.00
C PHE A 135 -36.05 -29.93 39.79
N THR A 136 -34.81 -30.41 39.90
CA THR A 136 -34.46 -31.61 40.69
C THR A 136 -34.82 -31.41 42.17
N TRP A 137 -34.50 -30.24 42.73
CA TRP A 137 -34.82 -29.90 44.10
C TRP A 137 -36.34 -29.73 44.32
N SER A 138 -37.01 -29.07 43.37
CA SER A 138 -38.46 -28.82 43.37
C SER A 138 -39.28 -30.11 43.35
N LEU A 139 -38.88 -31.12 42.58
CA LEU A 139 -39.55 -32.43 42.56
C LEU A 139 -39.40 -33.19 43.88
N ASN A 140 -38.27 -33.03 44.59
CA ASN A 140 -37.99 -33.80 45.80
C ASN A 140 -38.59 -33.17 47.08
N GLN A 141 -38.64 -31.84 47.18
CA GLN A 141 -39.12 -31.11 48.37
C GLN A 141 -40.47 -30.40 48.19
N GLY A 142 -41.03 -30.43 46.99
CA GLY A 142 -42.25 -29.73 46.63
C GLY A 142 -41.99 -28.26 46.27
N PRO A 143 -42.61 -27.74 45.19
CA PRO A 143 -42.28 -26.42 44.63
C PRO A 143 -42.54 -25.25 45.59
N ARG A 144 -43.52 -25.40 46.49
CA ARG A 144 -43.91 -24.36 47.46
C ARG A 144 -42.77 -24.05 48.43
N GLN A 145 -42.13 -25.07 49.01
CA GLN A 145 -41.07 -24.88 50.01
C GLN A 145 -39.80 -24.26 49.41
N VAL A 146 -39.47 -24.61 48.17
CA VAL A 146 -38.30 -24.05 47.47
C VAL A 146 -38.47 -22.57 47.16
N ILE A 147 -39.66 -22.15 46.72
CA ILE A 147 -39.95 -20.74 46.46
C ILE A 147 -39.92 -19.95 47.77
N GLU A 148 -40.50 -20.49 48.83
CA GLU A 148 -40.51 -19.81 50.14
C GLU A 148 -39.10 -19.67 50.72
N GLN A 149 -38.24 -20.68 50.59
CA GLN A 149 -36.86 -20.65 51.11
C GLN A 149 -35.90 -19.78 50.28
N VAL A 150 -35.96 -19.84 48.95
CA VAL A 150 -35.03 -19.10 48.08
C VAL A 150 -35.38 -17.62 47.99
N PHE A 151 -36.67 -17.29 47.92
CA PHE A 151 -37.13 -15.91 47.79
C PHE A 151 -37.53 -15.28 49.12
N ASN A 152 -37.50 -16.05 50.23
CA ASN A 152 -37.93 -15.61 51.57
C ASN A 152 -39.33 -14.99 51.58
N VAL A 153 -40.26 -15.62 50.87
CA VAL A 153 -41.67 -15.23 50.77
C VAL A 153 -42.52 -16.33 51.41
N ARG A 154 -43.71 -16.02 51.93
CA ARG A 154 -44.68 -17.03 52.42
C ARG A 154 -45.92 -17.01 51.53
N ILE A 155 -46.25 -18.14 50.90
CA ILE A 155 -47.42 -18.22 50.02
C ILE A 155 -48.65 -18.43 50.91
N ILE A 156 -49.55 -17.45 50.98
CA ILE A 156 -50.80 -17.54 51.74
C ILE A 156 -51.92 -17.94 50.77
N ASP A 157 -52.67 -19.00 51.11
CA ASP A 157 -53.85 -19.40 50.36
C ASP A 157 -54.99 -18.39 50.65
N LEU A 158 -55.53 -17.76 49.60
CA LEU A 158 -56.52 -16.67 49.71
C LEU A 158 -57.80 -17.07 50.48
N HIS A 159 -58.11 -18.38 50.55
CA HIS A 159 -59.27 -18.89 51.28
C HIS A 159 -59.14 -18.72 52.81
N THR A 160 -57.93 -18.68 53.36
CA THR A 160 -57.71 -18.49 54.81
C THR A 160 -57.65 -17.02 55.21
N ALA A 161 -57.45 -16.10 54.26
CA ALA A 161 -57.31 -14.67 54.52
C ALA A 161 -58.65 -13.94 54.71
N LEU A 162 -59.78 -14.58 54.38
CA LEU A 162 -61.13 -14.03 54.53
C LEU A 162 -61.83 -14.46 55.83
N ASP A 163 -61.25 -15.37 56.61
CA ASP A 163 -61.80 -15.83 57.90
C ASP A 163 -61.28 -15.01 59.12
N ASP A 164 -60.28 -14.15 58.93
CA ASP A 164 -59.64 -13.34 59.98
C ASP A 164 -60.16 -11.88 60.04
N GLU A 165 -61.32 -11.56 59.46
CA GLU A 165 -61.99 -10.27 59.69
C GLU A 165 -62.86 -10.35 60.97
N PRO A 166 -62.49 -9.68 62.08
CA PRO A 166 -63.31 -9.71 63.29
C PRO A 166 -64.61 -8.92 63.05
N ILE A 167 -65.75 -9.62 63.12
CA ILE A 167 -67.07 -8.99 63.24
C ILE A 167 -67.11 -8.21 64.56
N ASN A 168 -66.81 -6.91 64.50
CA ASN A 168 -67.13 -5.94 65.54
C ASN A 168 -68.65 -5.69 65.51
N ALA A 169 -69.40 -6.50 66.26
CA ALA A 169 -70.77 -6.20 66.65
C ALA A 169 -70.75 -5.77 68.12
N GLY A 170 -70.98 -4.48 68.36
CA GLY A 170 -70.89 -3.87 69.67
C GLY A 170 -71.99 -4.29 70.64
N MET A 171 -71.64 -4.30 71.92
CA MET A 171 -72.36 -3.70 73.05
C MET A 171 -71.52 -3.83 74.32
#